data_AF-A0A529P0F6-F1
#
_entry.id   AF-A0A529P0F6-F1
#
_cell.length_a   1.000
_cell.length_b   1.000
_cell.length_c   1.000
_cell.angle_alpha   90.00
_cell.angle_beta   90.00
_cell.angle_gamma   90.00
#
_symmetry.space_group_name_H-M   'P 1'
#
loop_
_entity.id
_entity.type
_entity.pdbx_description
1 polymer ?
#
loop_
_entity_poly.entity_id
_entity_poly.type
_entity_poly.pdbx_seq_one_letter_code
_entity_poly.pdbx_strand_id
1 'polypeptide(L)' 'MTGISDYIDNEVKSNDVVLFVKGTPGFPQCGFSGQVVQILDYIGADYKGVNVLDSAELRQG' A
#
# COMPACT_ATOMS: atom_id res chain seq x y z
N MET A 1 18.03 -7.03 -13.82
CA MET A 1 17.22 -5.84 -14.13
C MET A 1 16.03 -5.95 -13.20
N THR A 2 16.08 -5.33 -12.02
CA THR A 2 14.97 -5.42 -11.05
C THR A 2 14.04 -4.24 -11.32
N GLY A 3 12.96 -4.50 -12.04
CA GLY A 3 11.97 -3.50 -12.41
C GLY A 3 11.01 -3.20 -11.26
N ILE A 4 10.13 -2.19 -11.44
CA ILE A 4 9.08 -1.88 -10.45
C ILE A 4 8.16 -3.08 -10.21
N SER A 5 7.91 -3.89 -11.24
CA SER A 5 7.08 -5.09 -11.12
C SER A 5 7.72 -6.16 -10.22
N ASP A 6 9.06 -6.28 -10.20
CA ASP A 6 9.74 -7.21 -9.28
C ASP A 6 9.64 -6.73 -7.83
N TYR A 7 9.66 -5.41 -7.62
CA TYR A 7 9.42 -4.82 -6.31
C TYR A 7 7.99 -5.10 -5.82
N ILE A 8 6.98 -4.85 -6.67
CA ILE A 8 5.57 -5.12 -6.35
C ILE A 8 5.37 -6.61 -6.06
N ASP A 9 5.93 -7.49 -6.89
CA ASP A 9 5.86 -8.95 -6.71
C ASP A 9 6.49 -9.38 -5.38
N ASN A 10 7.64 -8.80 -5.01
CA ASN A 10 8.28 -9.08 -3.74
C ASN A 10 7.45 -8.62 -2.54
N GLU A 11 6.86 -7.42 -2.57
CA GLU A 11 5.99 -6.94 -1.50
C GLU A 11 4.77 -7.84 -1.32
N VAL A 12 4.11 -8.23 -2.41
CA VAL A 12 2.93 -9.11 -2.37
C VAL A 12 3.28 -10.50 -1.85
N LYS A 13 4.47 -11.04 -2.17
CA LYS A 13 4.91 -12.36 -1.70
C LYS A 13 5.45 -12.37 -0.28
N SER A 14 5.98 -11.24 0.20
CA SER A 14 6.67 -11.15 1.49
C SER A 14 5.77 -10.74 2.65
N ASN A 15 4.56 -10.28 2.38
CA ASN A 15 3.63 -9.80 3.41
C ASN A 15 2.26 -10.48 3.24
N ASP A 16 1.66 -10.92 4.34
CA ASP A 16 0.33 -11.56 4.32
C ASP A 16 -0.76 -10.60 3.83
N VAL A 17 -0.61 -9.31 4.13
CA VAL A 17 -1.50 -8.24 3.66
C VAL A 17 -0.66 -7.02 3.27
N VAL A 18 -0.86 -6.54 2.04
CA VAL A 18 -0.26 -5.29 1.55
C VAL A 18 -1.37 -4.33 1.14
N LEU A 19 -1.28 -3.09 1.63
CA LEU A 19 -2.16 -2.00 1.24
C LEU A 19 -1.37 -0.94 0.45
N PHE A 20 -1.62 -0.91 -0.86
CA PHE A 20 -1.19 0.20 -1.72
C PHE A 20 -2.13 1.39 -1.55
N VAL A 21 -1.62 2.47 -0.97
CA VAL A 21 -2.43 3.59 -0.46
C VAL A 21 -1.93 4.92 -1.00
N LYS A 22 -2.83 5.90 -1.16
CA LYS A 22 -2.46 7.29 -1.48
C LYS A 22 -2.14 8.02 -0.17
N GLY A 23 -0.87 8.34 0.07
CA GLY A 23 -0.39 8.85 1.35
C GLY A 23 0.13 7.73 2.24
N THR A 24 0.01 7.85 3.55
CA THR A 24 0.40 6.80 4.50
C THR A 24 -0.81 6.35 5.33
N PRO A 25 -0.78 5.17 5.98
CA PRO A 25 -1.85 4.76 6.88
C PRO A 25 -2.19 5.81 7.94
N GLY A 26 -1.18 6.45 8.54
CA GLY A 26 -1.37 7.52 9.52
C GLY A 26 -1.78 8.88 8.93
N PHE A 27 -1.58 9.08 7.62
CA PHE A 27 -1.96 10.31 6.92
C PHE A 27 -2.44 10.02 5.49
N PRO A 28 -3.67 9.47 5.32
CA PRO A 28 -4.22 9.14 4.02
C PRO A 28 -4.60 10.42 3.27
N GLN A 29 -4.21 10.51 1.99
CA GLN A 29 -4.46 11.67 1.13
C GLN A 29 -5.68 11.48 0.21
N CYS A 30 -6.47 10.44 0.43
CA CYS A 30 -7.68 10.14 -0.33
C CYS A 30 -8.72 9.51 0.58
N GLY A 31 -9.99 9.92 0.48
CA GLY A 31 -11.07 9.41 1.34
C GLY A 31 -11.24 7.89 1.24
N PHE A 32 -11.11 7.32 0.04
CA PHE A 32 -11.15 5.86 -0.16
C PHE A 32 -9.99 5.15 0.56
N SER A 33 -8.78 5.71 0.45
CA SER A 33 -7.60 5.21 1.16
C SER A 33 -7.79 5.25 2.67
N GLY A 34 -8.34 6.35 3.21
CA GLY A 34 -8.65 6.46 4.63
C GLY A 34 -9.69 5.45 5.11
N GLN A 35 -10.73 5.21 4.32
CA GLN A 35 -11.76 4.23 4.68
C GLN A 35 -11.21 2.79 4.74
N VAL A 36 -10.34 2.41 3.81
CA VAL A 36 -9.72 1.06 3.85
C VAL A 36 -8.81 0.91 5.07
N VAL A 37 -7.99 1.92 5.39
CA VAL A 37 -7.17 1.94 6.60
C VAL A 37 -8.05 1.78 7.85
N GLN A 38 -9.13 2.56 7.98
CA GLN A 38 -10.04 2.45 9.12
C GLN A 38 -10.66 1.06 9.27
N ILE A 39 -10.99 0.39 8.16
CA ILE A 39 -11.54 -0.97 8.18
C ILE A 39 -10.48 -1.96 8.66
N LEU A 40 -9.26 -1.89 8.12
CA LEU A 40 -8.16 -2.78 8.50
C LEU A 40 -7.75 -2.60 9.96
N ASP A 41 -7.69 -1.35 10.43
CA ASP A 41 -7.40 -1.01 11.82
C ASP A 41 -8.53 -1.51 12.75
N TYR A 42 -9.79 -1.35 12.35
CA TYR A 42 -10.95 -1.80 13.14
C TYR A 42 -10.97 -3.32 13.33
N ILE A 43 -10.60 -4.09 12.30
CA ILE A 43 -10.51 -5.56 12.41
C ILE A 43 -9.21 -6.02 13.09
N GLY A 44 -8.27 -5.11 13.36
CA GLY A 44 -6.97 -5.43 13.97
C GLY A 44 -6.06 -6.25 13.05
N ALA A 45 -6.16 -6.05 11.73
CA ALA A 45 -5.30 -6.73 10.77
C ALA A 45 -3.94 -6.03 10.69
N ASP A 46 -2.86 -6.80 10.81
CA ASP A 46 -1.53 -6.32 10.48
C ASP A 46 -1.36 -6.27 8.95
N TYR A 47 -0.86 -5.14 8.43
CA TYR A 47 -0.61 -4.98 7.01
C TYR A 47 0.57 -4.05 6.73
N LYS A 48 1.18 -4.25 5.57
CA LYS A 48 2.22 -3.35 5.04
C LYS A 48 1.57 -2.24 4.22
N GLY A 49 1.72 -0.99 4.67
CA GLY A 49 1.32 0.18 3.89
C GLY A 49 2.40 0.60 2.88
N VAL A 50 2.03 0.76 1.61
CA VAL A 50 2.90 1.25 0.54
C VAL A 50 2.30 2.50 -0.10
N ASN A 51 3.01 3.62 -0.04
CA ASN A 51 2.52 4.88 -0.59
C ASN A 51 2.77 4.97 -2.11
N VAL A 52 1.70 4.92 -2.89
CA VAL A 52 1.78 4.98 -4.36
C VAL A 52 2.05 6.39 -4.89
N LEU A 53 2.00 7.42 -4.05
CA LEU A 53 2.29 8.80 -4.46
C LEU A 53 3.79 9.12 -4.46
N ASP A 54 4.61 8.28 -3.82
CA ASP A 54 6.06 8.49 -3.73
C ASP A 54 6.79 8.08 -5.02
N SER A 55 6.16 7.30 -5.90
CA SER A 55 6.73 6.90 -7.18
C SER A 55 5.67 6.81 -8.28
N ALA A 56 5.93 7.49 -9.40
CA ALA A 56 5.09 7.41 -10.59
C ALA A 56 5.11 6.01 -11.21
N GLU A 57 6.26 5.32 -11.18
CA GLU A 57 6.40 3.96 -11.69
C GLU A 57 5.57 2.98 -10.84
N LEU A 58 5.65 3.11 -9.50
CA LEU A 58 4.85 2.28 -8.58
C LEU A 58 3.35 2.49 -8.79
N ARG A 59 2.94 3.73 -9.07
CA ARG A 59 1.55 4.07 -9.36
C ARG A 59 1.07 3.50 -10.70
N GLN A 60 1.98 3.39 -11.67
CA GLN A 60 1.66 2.94 -13.02
C GLN A 60 1.69 1.41 -13.15
N GLY A 61 2.52 0.73 -12.34
CA GLY A 61 2.62 -0.74 -12.27
C GLY A 61 3.52 -1.34 -13.34
#